data_AF-A0A803LFK2-F1
#
_entry.id   AF-A0A803LFK2-F1
#
_cell.length_a   1.000
_cell.length_b   1.000
_cell.length_c   1.000
_cell.angle_alpha   90.00
_cell.angle_beta   90.00
_cell.angle_gamma   90.00
#
_symmetry.space_group_name_H-M   'P 1'
#
loop_
_entity.id
_entity.type
_entity.pdbx_description
1 polymer ?
#
loop_
_entity_poly.entity_id
_entity_poly.type
_entity_poly.pdbx_seq_one_letter_code
_entity_poly.pdbx_strand_id
1 'polypeptide(L)'
;MATTKKFMALVVDDDSVNRAINLKYLTRNGFETEVAKNGQEAVEYFQMGYKFDLVLMDMEMPIMDGFQATMEIRALGVKSLIIGMSSTASQVKIQEFVSAGLDDFYPKPMNMAKLIAIIRRLED
;
A
#
# COMPACT_ATOMS: atom_id res chain seq x y z
N MET A 1 6.42 12.27 28.47
CA MET A 1 5.45 11.41 27.76
C MET A 1 5.98 11.24 26.36
N ALA A 2 6.36 10.02 25.96
CA ALA A 2 6.84 9.78 24.61
C ALA A 2 5.66 9.93 23.65
N THR A 3 5.71 10.89 22.74
CA THR A 3 4.79 10.98 21.61
C THR A 3 5.11 9.80 20.69
N THR A 4 4.31 8.74 20.74
CA THR A 4 4.37 7.64 19.78
C THR A 4 4.11 8.23 18.39
N LYS A 5 5.06 8.11 17.47
CA LYS A 5 4.88 8.55 16.08
C LYS A 5 3.66 7.84 15.51
N LYS A 6 2.70 8.61 14.99
CA LYS A 6 1.52 8.06 14.33
C LYS A 6 1.84 7.93 12.84
N PHE A 7 1.77 6.71 12.32
CA PHE A 7 2.03 6.44 10.90
C PHE A 7 0.78 6.68 10.07
N MET A 8 0.95 7.19 8.84
CA MET A 8 -0.13 7.37 7.88
C MET A 8 -0.01 6.34 6.77
N ALA A 9 -1.09 5.61 6.48
CA ALA A 9 -1.13 4.61 5.42
C ALA A 9 -2.17 4.96 4.35
N LEU A 10 -1.87 4.60 3.10
CA LEU A 10 -2.83 4.61 2.00
C LEU A 10 -3.19 3.17 1.64
N VAL A 11 -4.49 2.86 1.63
CA VAL A 11 -5.00 1.56 1.15
C VAL A 11 -5.59 1.74 -0.24
N VAL A 12 -5.00 1.08 -1.23
CA VAL A 12 -5.39 1.17 -2.64
C VAL A 12 -5.90 -0.21 -3.09
N ASP A 13 -7.20 -0.32 -3.32
CA ASP A 13 -7.86 -1.57 -3.70
C ASP A 13 -9.23 -1.19 -4.28
N ASP A 14 -9.71 -1.83 -5.35
CA ASP A 14 -11.01 -1.54 -5.95
C ASP A 14 -12.17 -2.24 -5.22
N ASP A 15 -11.87 -3.37 -4.56
CA ASP A 15 -12.80 -4.13 -3.75
C ASP A 15 -12.99 -3.49 -2.36
N SER A 16 -14.24 -3.15 -2.04
CA SER A 16 -14.58 -2.49 -0.77
C SER A 16 -14.39 -3.36 0.47
N VAL A 17 -14.51 -4.68 0.34
CA VAL A 17 -14.31 -5.64 1.43
C VAL A 17 -12.82 -5.73 1.76
N ASN A 18 -11.95 -5.83 0.75
CA ASN A 18 -10.51 -5.83 0.95
C ASN A 18 -10.04 -4.53 1.61
N ARG A 19 -10.51 -3.37 1.12
CA ARG A 19 -10.24 -2.08 1.77
C ARG A 19 -10.65 -2.08 3.24
N ALA A 20 -11.87 -2.52 3.55
CA ALA A 20 -12.38 -2.54 4.92
C ALA A 20 -11.55 -3.44 5.86
N ILE A 21 -11.09 -4.59 5.38
CA ILE A 21 -10.23 -5.50 6.15
C ILE A 21 -8.89 -4.82 6.45
N ASN A 22 -8.23 -4.27 5.43
CA ASN A 22 -6.93 -3.62 5.57
C ASN A 22 -7.00 -2.39 6.49
N LEU A 23 -8.03 -1.54 6.32
CA LEU A 23 -8.30 -0.41 7.21
C LEU A 23 -8.46 -0.86 8.66
N LYS A 24 -9.24 -1.92 8.90
CA LYS A 24 -9.46 -2.44 10.26
C LYS A 24 -8.16 -2.94 10.89
N TYR A 25 -7.27 -3.57 10.13
CA TYR A 25 -5.98 -3.99 10.66
C TYR A 25 -5.06 -2.80 10.94
N LEU A 26 -4.93 -1.85 10.02
CA LEU A 26 -4.08 -0.68 10.19
C LEU A 26 -4.53 0.20 11.37
N THR A 27 -5.82 0.53 11.45
CA THR A 27 -6.39 1.36 12.52
C THR A 27 -6.22 0.72 13.90
N ARG A 28 -6.37 -0.61 14.02
CA ARG A 28 -6.11 -1.35 15.27
C ARG A 28 -4.66 -1.29 15.73
N ASN A 29 -3.73 -1.02 14.82
CA ASN A 29 -2.31 -0.83 15.12
C ASN A 29 -1.90 0.65 15.14
N GLY A 30 -2.86 1.58 15.26
CA GLY A 30 -2.59 2.99 15.51
C GLY A 30 -2.31 3.85 14.27
N PHE A 31 -2.50 3.32 13.05
CA PHE A 31 -2.34 4.10 11.83
C PHE A 31 -3.49 5.07 11.61
N GLU A 32 -3.18 6.24 11.06
CA GLU A 32 -4.15 7.01 10.26
C GLU A 32 -4.18 6.45 8.85
N THR A 33 -5.34 6.46 8.21
CA THR A 33 -5.52 5.77 6.94
C THR A 33 -6.35 6.59 5.98
N GLU A 34 -5.89 6.69 4.74
CA GLU A 34 -6.68 7.13 3.59
C GLU A 34 -6.95 5.94 2.67
N VAL A 35 -7.90 6.11 1.75
CA VAL A 35 -8.27 5.08 0.76
C VAL A 35 -8.28 5.63 -0.65
N ALA A 36 -7.83 4.81 -1.58
CA ALA A 36 -8.01 5.01 -3.01
C ALA A 36 -8.64 3.75 -3.62
N LYS A 37 -9.50 3.92 -4.63
CA LYS A 37 -10.26 2.82 -5.26
C LYS A 37 -9.62 2.31 -6.56
N ASN A 38 -8.53 2.91 -6.99
CA ASN A 38 -7.76 2.54 -8.18
C ASN A 38 -6.38 3.21 -8.11
N GLY A 39 -5.49 2.85 -9.04
CA GLY A 39 -4.14 3.39 -9.11
C GLY A 39 -4.08 4.90 -9.37
N GLN A 40 -5.01 5.44 -10.16
CA GLN A 40 -5.04 6.85 -10.55
C GLN A 40 -5.32 7.75 -9.33
N GLU A 41 -6.33 7.40 -8.53
CA GLU A 41 -6.61 8.09 -7.26
C GLU A 41 -5.40 8.07 -6.32
N ALA A 42 -4.67 6.95 -6.26
CA ALA A 42 -3.47 6.83 -5.44
C ALA A 42 -2.37 7.79 -5.90
N VAL A 43 -2.10 7.86 -7.21
CA VAL A 43 -1.13 8.81 -7.79
C VAL A 43 -1.56 10.26 -7.49
N GLU A 44 -2.84 10.58 -7.64
CA GLU A 44 -3.38 11.92 -7.39
C GLU A 44 -3.15 12.38 -5.95
N TYR A 45 -3.32 11.51 -4.95
CA TYR A 45 -2.98 11.83 -3.57
C TYR A 45 -1.52 12.32 -3.43
N PHE A 46 -0.56 11.62 -4.04
CA PHE A 46 0.84 12.03 -3.99
C PHE A 46 1.10 13.33 -4.77
N GLN A 47 0.45 13.53 -5.90
CA GLN A 47 0.55 14.78 -6.68
C GLN A 47 -0.02 15.99 -5.91
N MET A 48 -1.07 15.77 -5.11
CA MET A 48 -1.63 16.78 -4.21
C MET A 48 -0.76 17.06 -2.98
N GLY A 49 0.35 16.33 -2.80
CA GLY A 49 1.31 16.54 -1.73
C GLY A 49 1.01 15.77 -0.44
N TYR A 50 0.06 14.84 -0.46
CA TYR A 50 -0.14 13.92 0.66
C TYR A 50 1.11 13.06 0.87
N LYS A 51 1.36 12.70 2.13
CA LYS A 51 2.51 11.88 2.52
C LYS A 51 2.03 10.69 3.32
N PHE A 52 2.47 9.51 2.91
CA PHE A 52 2.18 8.26 3.59
C PHE A 52 3.50 7.59 3.99
N ASP A 53 3.52 6.95 5.13
CA ASP A 53 4.62 6.07 5.53
C ASP A 53 4.49 4.70 4.82
N LEU A 54 3.25 4.24 4.61
CA LEU A 54 2.92 2.94 4.04
C LEU A 54 1.85 3.06 2.95
N VAL A 55 2.01 2.31 1.86
CA VAL A 55 0.98 2.10 0.83
C VAL A 55 0.73 0.59 0.72
N LEU A 56 -0.51 0.17 0.92
CA LEU A 56 -0.96 -1.17 0.58
C LEU A 56 -1.60 -1.10 -0.80
N MET A 57 -0.92 -1.62 -1.81
CA MET A 57 -1.29 -1.47 -3.22
C MET A 57 -1.80 -2.79 -3.78
N ASP A 58 -3.06 -2.84 -4.18
CA ASP A 58 -3.57 -3.94 -4.99
C ASP A 58 -2.94 -3.96 -6.38
N MET A 59 -2.68 -5.15 -6.91
CA MET A 59 -2.16 -5.32 -8.26
C MET A 59 -3.23 -5.08 -9.31
N GLU A 60 -4.42 -5.69 -9.17
CA GLU A 60 -5.41 -5.76 -10.24
C GLU A 60 -6.56 -4.80 -9.95
N MET A 61 -6.57 -3.65 -10.61
CA MET A 61 -7.60 -2.61 -10.44
C MET A 61 -8.01 -2.02 -11.80
N PRO A 62 -9.25 -1.51 -11.94
CA PRO A 62 -9.66 -0.76 -13.13
C PRO A 62 -8.95 0.61 -13.21
N ILE A 63 -9.02 1.22 -14.39
CA ILE A 63 -8.48 2.57 -14.71
C ILE A 63 -6.94 2.59 -14.76
N MET A 64 -6.29 2.29 -13.64
CA MET A 64 -4.84 2.17 -13.52
C MET A 64 -4.54 1.06 -12.53
N ASP A 65 -3.73 0.10 -12.97
CA ASP A 65 -3.35 -1.04 -12.14
C ASP A 65 -2.26 -0.66 -11.12
N GLY A 66 -1.99 -1.57 -10.18
CA GLY A 66 -1.00 -1.33 -9.14
C GLY A 66 0.43 -1.15 -9.67
N PHE A 67 0.76 -1.83 -10.76
CA PHE A 67 2.08 -1.77 -11.40
C PHE A 67 2.34 -0.37 -11.95
N GLN A 68 1.41 0.14 -12.76
CA GLN A 68 1.44 1.49 -13.32
C GLN A 68 1.47 2.54 -12.21
N ALA A 69 0.58 2.43 -11.23
CA ALA A 69 0.52 3.35 -10.11
C ALA A 69 1.83 3.40 -9.33
N THR A 70 2.45 2.24 -9.07
CA THR A 70 3.73 2.17 -8.35
C THR A 70 4.84 2.85 -9.14
N MET A 71 4.94 2.61 -10.44
CA MET A 71 5.94 3.30 -11.28
C MET A 71 5.76 4.82 -11.25
N GLU A 72 4.52 5.31 -11.38
CA GLU A 72 4.23 6.75 -11.34
C GLU A 72 4.54 7.36 -9.97
N ILE A 73 4.12 6.72 -8.88
CA ILE A 73 4.42 7.15 -7.51
C ILE A 73 5.93 7.23 -7.29
N ARG A 74 6.70 6.23 -7.75
CA ARG A 74 8.16 6.25 -7.66
C ARG A 74 8.80 7.32 -8.53
N ALA A 75 8.25 7.60 -9.72
CA ALA A 75 8.72 8.67 -10.60
C ALA A 75 8.54 10.06 -9.97
N LEU A 76 7.57 10.24 -9.07
CA LEU A 76 7.41 11.45 -8.24
C LEU A 76 8.47 11.57 -7.13
N GLY A 77 9.39 10.60 -6.99
CA GLY A 77 10.42 10.58 -5.95
C GLY A 77 9.93 10.11 -4.58
N VAL A 78 8.74 9.50 -4.52
CA VAL A 78 8.13 9.01 -3.28
C VAL A 78 8.91 7.82 -2.71
N LYS A 79 9.24 7.91 -1.42
CA LYS A 79 9.99 6.89 -0.67
C LYS A 79 9.14 6.13 0.37
N SER A 80 7.82 6.31 0.35
CA SER A 80 6.89 5.52 1.15
C SER A 80 7.15 4.03 0.96
N LEU A 81 6.90 3.23 1.99
CA LEU A 81 6.95 1.79 1.89
C LEU A 81 5.76 1.32 1.06
N ILE A 82 5.96 0.77 -0.13
CA ILE A 82 4.88 0.28 -1.01
C ILE A 82 4.87 -1.24 -1.00
N ILE A 83 3.79 -1.80 -0.47
CA ILE A 83 3.60 -3.24 -0.31
C ILE A 83 2.50 -3.68 -1.28
N GLY A 84 2.88 -4.51 -2.25
CA GLY A 84 1.96 -5.05 -3.24
C GLY A 84 1.09 -6.17 -2.66
N MET A 85 -0.15 -6.27 -3.14
CA MET A 85 -1.09 -7.31 -2.76
C MET A 85 -1.82 -7.89 -3.98
N SER A 86 -2.10 -9.20 -3.97
CA SER A 86 -3.01 -9.84 -4.93
C SER A 86 -3.59 -11.14 -4.37
N SER A 87 -4.75 -11.55 -4.88
CA SER A 87 -5.37 -12.84 -4.57
C SER A 87 -4.93 -13.98 -5.50
N THR A 88 -4.44 -13.66 -6.69
CA THR A 88 -4.31 -14.61 -7.82
C THR A 88 -3.04 -14.42 -8.65
N ALA A 89 -2.17 -13.46 -8.30
CA ALA A 89 -0.98 -13.17 -9.10
C ALA A 89 -0.03 -14.37 -9.22
N SER A 90 0.43 -14.62 -10.44
CA SER A 90 1.51 -15.58 -10.71
C SER A 90 2.86 -15.01 -10.28
N GLN A 91 3.84 -15.88 -10.08
CA GLN A 91 5.20 -15.45 -9.73
C GLN A 91 5.80 -14.44 -10.73
N VAL A 92 5.46 -14.58 -12.02
CA VAL A 92 5.90 -13.66 -13.08
C VAL A 92 5.31 -12.26 -12.86
N LYS A 93 4.00 -12.16 -12.68
CA LYS A 93 3.34 -10.87 -12.38
C LYS A 93 3.90 -10.22 -11.11
N ILE A 94 4.21 -11.02 -10.09
CA ILE A 94 4.84 -10.52 -8.87
C ILE A 94 6.22 -9.93 -9.16
N GLN A 95 7.06 -10.60 -9.97
CA GLN A 95 8.38 -10.08 -10.33
C GLN A 95 8.32 -8.79 -11.14
N GLU A 96 7.38 -8.69 -12.09
CA GLU A 96 7.12 -7.44 -12.81
C GLU A 96 6.73 -6.35 -11.81
N PHE A 97 5.86 -6.66 -10.85
CA PHE A 97 5.45 -5.69 -9.84
C PHE A 97 6.59 -5.24 -8.92
N VAL A 98 7.45 -6.16 -8.50
CA VAL A 98 8.66 -5.82 -7.75
C VAL A 98 9.57 -4.91 -8.57
N SER A 99 9.67 -5.15 -9.88
CA SER A 99 10.48 -4.32 -10.79
C SER A 99 9.93 -2.89 -10.95
N ALA A 100 8.65 -2.65 -10.64
CA ALA A 100 8.07 -1.30 -10.58
C ALA A 100 8.55 -0.47 -9.37
N GLY A 101 9.24 -1.10 -8.40
CA GLY A 101 9.75 -0.45 -7.20
C GLY A 101 8.93 -0.70 -5.94
N LEU A 102 8.26 -1.85 -5.84
CA LEU A 102 7.71 -2.32 -4.56
C LEU A 102 8.81 -2.65 -3.56
N ASP A 103 8.50 -2.47 -2.28
CA ASP A 103 9.37 -2.85 -1.17
C ASP A 103 9.10 -4.28 -0.65
N ASP A 104 7.92 -4.83 -0.95
CA ASP A 104 7.53 -6.21 -0.65
C ASP A 104 6.23 -6.58 -1.38
N PHE A 105 5.86 -7.86 -1.32
CA PHE A 105 4.62 -8.37 -1.86
C PHE A 105 3.99 -9.44 -0.95
N TYR A 106 2.67 -9.36 -0.72
CA TYR A 106 1.93 -10.35 0.06
C TYR A 106 0.64 -10.81 -0.62
N PRO A 107 0.29 -12.11 -0.55
CA PRO A 107 -1.03 -12.56 -0.98
C PRO A 107 -2.12 -12.01 -0.05
N LYS A 108 -3.27 -11.68 -0.65
CA LYS A 108 -4.48 -11.29 0.06
C LYS A 108 -5.15 -12.52 0.73
N PRO A 109 -5.85 -12.34 1.85
CA PRO A 109 -5.86 -11.13 2.68
C PRO A 109 -4.53 -10.98 3.46
N MET A 110 -4.12 -9.73 3.70
CA MET A 110 -3.02 -9.46 4.62
C MET A 110 -3.41 -9.94 6.02
N ASN A 111 -2.49 -10.61 6.72
CA ASN A 111 -2.71 -11.06 8.09
C ASN A 111 -1.91 -10.21 9.09
N MET A 112 -2.29 -10.28 10.37
CA MET A 112 -1.68 -9.47 11.42
C MET A 112 -0.17 -9.72 11.59
N ALA A 113 0.31 -10.95 11.40
CA ALA A 113 1.72 -11.27 11.54
C ALA A 113 2.56 -10.53 10.48
N LYS A 114 2.09 -10.51 9.22
CA LYS A 114 2.72 -9.77 8.12
C LYS A 114 2.66 -8.26 8.37
N LEU A 115 1.52 -7.75 8.81
CA LEU A 115 1.39 -6.32 9.13
C LEU A 115 2.37 -5.90 10.23
N ILE A 116 2.51 -6.68 11.31
CA ILE A 116 3.48 -6.39 12.38
C ILE A 116 4.92 -6.35 11.85
N ALA A 117 5.28 -7.26 10.92
CA ALA A 117 6.60 -7.24 10.30
C ALA A 117 6.83 -5.96 9.47
N ILE A 118 5.81 -5.50 8.74
CA ILE A 118 5.84 -4.22 7.99
C ILE A 118 5.99 -3.04 8.94
N ILE A 119 5.23 -3.00 10.04
CA ILE A 119 5.25 -1.90 11.02
C ILE A 119 6.65 -1.74 11.61
N ARG A 120 7.31 -2.84 11.96
CA ARG A 120 8.70 -2.81 12.49
C ARG A 120 9.67 -2.11 11.52
N ARG A 121 9.52 -2.33 10.21
CA ARG A 121 10.35 -1.67 9.18
C ARG A 121 10.16 -0.15 9.12
N LEU A 122 9.05 0.38 9.66
CA LEU A 122 8.79 1.82 9.71
C LEU A 122 9.31 2.48 10.98
N GLU A 123 9.60 1.68 12.00
CA GLU A 123 10.15 2.12 13.29
C GLU A 123 11.69 2.18 13.29
N ASP A 124 12.33 1.43 12.40
CA ASP A 124 13.78 1.39 12.15
C ASP A 124 14.27 2.61 11.34
#